data_AF-A0A662EFS5-F1
#
_entry.id   AF-A0A662EFS5-F1
#
_cell.length_a   1.000
_cell.length_b   1.000
_cell.length_c   1.000
_cell.angle_alpha   90.00
_cell.angle_beta   90.00
_cell.angle_gamma   90.00
#
_symmetry.space_group_name_H-M   'P 1'
#
loop_
_entity.id
_entity.type
_entity.pdbx_description
1 polymer ?
#
loop_
_entity_poly.entity_id
_entity_poly.type
_entity_poly.pdbx_seq_one_letter_code
_entity_poly.pdbx_strand_id
1 'polypeptide(L)'
;MERTFLFAAKSLEMAQKMRVMAQVRNAHLARQGIKDEVTEWLEEQSREMEEYLNNWIKDQVREHPAYEWFSRVKGVGDLNIGKVLAYIDIEEADTISSLWKYAGYGVTNGKGDRPVPGKKLCFNRKLKTMCYRLGTSLIRAKGAYYDYYVKEKKRIERKAEEKGLKIVSGKETEGTISRGHIDMMARRKMMKLFLAHLWLVWREAVGLPITKPYAHQMLGHNGYVDPWKMVDR
;
A
#
# COMPACT_ATOMS: atom_id res chain seq x y z
N MET A 1 -11.70 -18.85 -3.30
CA MET A 1 -10.25 -18.63 -3.07
C MET A 1 -9.98 -17.45 -2.12
N GLU A 2 -10.74 -16.36 -2.21
CA GLU A 2 -10.46 -15.10 -1.49
C GLU A 2 -10.43 -15.19 0.06
N ARG A 3 -11.33 -15.95 0.69
CA ARG A 3 -11.37 -16.03 2.17
C ARG A 3 -10.12 -16.66 2.76
N THR A 4 -9.63 -17.76 2.17
CA THR A 4 -8.40 -18.43 2.61
C THR A 4 -7.20 -17.51 2.48
N PHE A 5 -7.12 -16.74 1.39
CA PHE A 5 -6.01 -15.81 1.18
C PHE A 5 -5.98 -14.69 2.24
N LEU A 6 -7.13 -14.11 2.56
CA LEU A 6 -7.28 -13.15 3.66
C LEU A 6 -6.85 -13.75 5.00
N PHE A 7 -7.27 -14.98 5.31
CA PHE A 7 -6.91 -15.64 6.56
C PHE A 7 -5.43 -15.97 6.65
N ALA A 8 -4.80 -16.43 5.56
CA ALA A 8 -3.36 -16.65 5.53
C ALA A 8 -2.57 -15.36 5.75
N ALA A 9 -2.98 -14.24 5.13
CA ALA A 9 -2.35 -12.94 5.36
C ALA A 9 -2.48 -12.47 6.83
N LYS A 10 -3.64 -12.71 7.46
CA LYS A 10 -3.86 -12.43 8.89
C LYS A 10 -3.00 -13.33 9.79
N SER A 11 -2.93 -14.62 9.49
CA SER A 11 -2.08 -15.58 10.21
C SER A 11 -0.60 -15.19 10.08
N LEU A 12 -0.17 -14.72 8.91
CA LEU A 12 1.20 -14.26 8.71
C LEU A 12 1.51 -13.04 9.58
N GLU A 13 0.57 -12.09 9.70
CA GLU A 13 0.74 -10.97 10.61
C GLU A 13 0.86 -11.40 12.08
N MET A 14 0.17 -12.47 12.48
CA MET A 14 0.28 -13.03 13.84
C MET A 14 1.64 -13.68 14.06
N ALA A 15 2.10 -14.53 13.13
CA ALA A 15 3.42 -15.16 13.18
C ALA A 15 4.54 -14.10 13.22
N GLN A 16 4.45 -13.07 12.37
CA GLN A 16 5.41 -11.96 12.33
C GLN A 16 5.50 -11.20 13.66
N LYS A 17 4.37 -10.96 14.32
CA LYS A 17 4.38 -10.30 15.63
C LYS A 17 5.06 -11.18 16.67
N MET A 18 4.74 -12.46 16.71
CA MET A 18 5.33 -13.41 17.64
C MET A 18 6.85 -13.49 17.47
N ARG A 19 7.31 -13.63 16.22
CA ARG A 19 8.73 -13.64 15.89
C ARG A 19 9.45 -12.37 16.30
N VAL A 20 8.87 -11.20 16.00
CA VAL A 20 9.48 -9.91 16.39
C VAL A 20 9.55 -9.76 17.91
N MET A 21 8.52 -10.17 18.65
CA MET A 21 8.53 -10.13 20.11
C MET A 21 9.60 -11.06 20.71
N ALA A 22 9.70 -12.30 20.21
CA ALA A 22 10.72 -13.25 20.63
C ALA A 22 12.13 -12.75 20.33
N GLN A 23 12.37 -12.27 19.10
CA GLN A 23 13.66 -11.72 18.68
C GLN A 23 14.09 -10.51 19.52
N VAL A 24 13.18 -9.57 19.80
CA VAL A 24 13.48 -8.41 20.65
C VAL A 24 13.81 -8.84 22.08
N ARG A 25 13.10 -9.83 22.62
CA ARG A 25 13.36 -10.38 23.95
C ARG A 25 14.73 -11.06 24.00
N ASN A 26 15.06 -11.92 23.03
CA ASN A 26 16.37 -12.56 22.93
C ASN A 26 17.49 -11.52 22.84
N ALA A 27 17.32 -10.47 22.03
CA ALA A 27 18.30 -9.38 21.93
C ALA A 27 18.48 -8.60 23.26
N HIS A 28 17.43 -8.49 24.08
CA HIS A 28 17.53 -7.85 25.40
C HIS A 28 18.23 -8.75 26.42
N LEU A 29 17.88 -10.04 26.47
CA LEU A 29 18.50 -11.03 27.35
C LEU A 29 20.00 -11.19 27.06
N ALA A 30 20.37 -11.23 25.78
CA ALA A 30 21.77 -11.32 25.35
C ALA A 30 22.63 -10.16 25.87
N ARG A 31 22.08 -8.94 25.98
CA ARG A 31 22.79 -7.78 26.57
C ARG A 31 23.05 -7.92 28.07
N GLN A 32 22.28 -8.75 28.74
CA GLN A 32 22.44 -9.06 30.17
C GLN A 32 23.29 -10.31 30.38
N GLY A 33 23.80 -10.93 29.32
CA GLY A 33 24.51 -12.21 29.38
C GLY A 33 23.59 -13.40 29.70
N ILE A 34 22.27 -13.21 29.60
CA ILE A 34 21.28 -14.25 29.86
C ILE A 34 20.89 -14.92 28.54
N LYS A 35 20.83 -16.25 28.56
CA LYS A 35 20.30 -17.08 27.48
C LYS A 35 19.07 -17.82 27.99
N ASP A 36 17.95 -17.73 27.28
CA ASP A 36 16.69 -18.37 27.65
C ASP A 36 16.23 -19.30 26.52
N GLU A 37 16.37 -20.60 26.71
CA GLU A 37 16.10 -21.62 25.69
C GLU A 37 14.64 -21.58 25.21
N VAL A 38 13.69 -21.22 26.10
CA VAL A 38 12.27 -21.12 25.74
C VAL A 38 12.03 -19.97 24.77
N THR A 39 12.65 -18.81 24.97
CA THR A 39 12.52 -17.67 24.05
C THR A 39 13.25 -17.94 22.73
N GLU A 40 14.37 -18.67 22.74
CA GLU A 40 15.05 -19.12 21.51
C GLU A 40 14.16 -20.07 20.70
N TRP A 41 13.62 -21.11 21.33
CA TRP A 41 12.67 -22.02 20.71
C TRP A 41 11.46 -21.28 20.13
N LEU A 42 10.90 -20.32 20.87
CA LEU A 42 9.76 -19.52 20.39
C LEU A 42 10.12 -18.69 19.15
N GLU A 43 11.33 -18.13 19.09
CA GLU A 43 11.80 -17.40 17.91
C GLU A 43 11.94 -18.33 16.70
N GLU A 44 12.50 -19.53 16.90
CA GLU A 44 12.67 -20.53 15.85
C GLU A 44 11.31 -20.99 15.30
N GLN A 45 10.40 -21.42 16.17
CA GLN A 45 9.07 -21.89 15.77
C GLN A 45 8.26 -20.79 15.07
N SER A 46 8.32 -19.56 15.56
CA SER A 46 7.62 -18.45 14.91
C SER A 46 8.23 -18.06 13.57
N ARG A 47 9.53 -18.29 13.36
CA ARG A 47 10.21 -18.11 12.08
C ARG A 47 9.79 -19.18 11.06
N GLU A 48 9.71 -20.44 11.47
CA GLU A 48 9.20 -21.53 10.62
C GLU A 48 7.75 -21.26 10.17
N MET A 49 6.87 -20.86 11.09
CA MET A 49 5.49 -20.49 10.77
C MET A 49 5.42 -19.30 9.81
N GLU A 50 6.25 -18.27 10.03
CA GLU A 50 6.33 -17.12 9.13
C GLU A 50 6.79 -17.55 7.73
N GLU A 51 7.81 -18.41 7.62
CA GLU A 51 8.33 -18.89 6.35
C GLU A 51 7.32 -19.70 5.55
N TYR A 52 6.64 -20.65 6.21
CA TYR A 52 5.56 -21.44 5.60
C TYR A 52 4.48 -20.52 5.01
N LEU A 53 3.97 -19.59 5.81
CA LEU A 53 2.92 -18.65 5.39
C LEU A 53 3.40 -17.69 4.29
N ASN A 54 4.66 -17.26 4.35
CA ASN A 54 5.25 -16.43 3.30
C ASN A 54 5.28 -17.15 1.96
N ASN A 55 5.69 -18.42 1.93
CA ASN A 55 5.76 -19.20 0.70
C ASN A 55 4.38 -19.48 0.13
N TRP A 56 3.43 -19.91 0.99
CA TRP A 56 2.05 -20.10 0.58
C TRP A 56 1.44 -18.83 -0.04
N ILE A 57 1.66 -17.66 0.57
CA ILE A 57 1.17 -16.38 0.02
C ILE A 57 1.83 -16.07 -1.33
N LYS A 58 3.13 -16.33 -1.50
CA LYS A 58 3.82 -16.08 -2.78
C LYS A 58 3.24 -16.95 -3.89
N ASP A 59 2.93 -18.22 -3.60
CA ASP A 59 2.37 -19.14 -4.59
C ASP A 59 0.98 -18.68 -5.03
N GLN A 60 0.12 -18.27 -4.09
CA GLN A 60 -1.18 -17.69 -4.42
C GLN A 60 -1.07 -16.38 -5.22
N VAL A 61 -0.04 -15.56 -4.94
CA VAL A 61 0.20 -14.33 -5.70
C VAL A 61 0.61 -14.62 -7.13
N ARG A 62 1.42 -15.65 -7.37
CA ARG A 62 1.88 -16.07 -8.72
C ARG A 62 0.74 -16.57 -9.61
N GLU A 63 -0.28 -17.16 -8.99
CA GLU A 63 -1.49 -17.62 -9.67
C GLU A 63 -2.54 -16.50 -9.87
N HIS A 64 -2.29 -15.30 -9.32
CA HIS A 64 -3.26 -14.21 -9.35
C HIS A 64 -3.50 -13.70 -10.79
N PRO A 65 -4.75 -13.41 -11.20
CA PRO A 65 -5.07 -12.97 -12.56
C PRO A 65 -4.27 -11.75 -13.06
N ALA A 66 -4.00 -10.79 -12.17
CA ALA A 66 -3.20 -9.60 -12.46
C ALA A 66 -1.66 -9.79 -12.32
N TYR A 67 -1.17 -11.02 -12.08
CA TYR A 67 0.24 -11.28 -11.78
C TYR A 67 1.18 -10.83 -12.88
N GLU A 68 0.83 -11.07 -14.15
CA GLU A 68 1.65 -10.66 -15.29
C GLU A 68 2.01 -9.18 -15.23
N TRP A 69 1.06 -8.34 -14.85
CA TRP A 69 1.28 -6.90 -14.77
C TRP A 69 2.11 -6.49 -13.55
N PHE A 70 1.66 -6.81 -12.34
CA PHE A 70 2.32 -6.28 -11.15
C PHE A 70 3.69 -6.94 -10.88
N SER A 71 3.93 -8.14 -11.39
CA SER A 71 5.25 -8.80 -11.32
C SER A 71 6.32 -8.03 -12.10
N ARG A 72 5.93 -7.26 -13.11
CA ARG A 72 6.83 -6.40 -13.93
C ARG A 72 6.98 -4.98 -13.40
N VAL A 73 6.30 -4.62 -12.30
CA VAL A 73 6.43 -3.31 -11.67
C VAL A 73 7.59 -3.31 -10.67
N LYS A 74 8.59 -2.46 -10.88
CA LYS A 74 9.75 -2.31 -9.99
C LYS A 74 9.32 -1.83 -8.61
N GLY A 75 9.79 -2.55 -7.59
CA GLY A 75 9.41 -2.30 -6.19
C GLY A 75 8.19 -3.08 -5.69
N VAL A 76 7.49 -3.82 -6.55
CA VAL A 76 6.41 -4.74 -6.15
C VAL A 76 6.95 -6.16 -5.89
N GLY A 77 7.18 -6.52 -4.63
CA GLY A 77 7.54 -7.89 -4.25
C GLY A 77 6.30 -8.73 -3.94
N ASP A 78 6.33 -10.03 -4.29
CA ASP A 78 5.21 -10.98 -4.15
C ASP A 78 4.54 -10.91 -2.76
N LEU A 79 5.34 -10.91 -1.68
CA LEU A 79 4.80 -10.86 -0.33
C LEU A 79 4.11 -9.52 0.01
N ASN A 80 4.69 -8.40 -0.43
CA ASN A 80 4.12 -7.08 -0.13
C ASN A 80 2.83 -6.83 -0.90
N ILE A 81 2.76 -7.25 -2.16
CA ILE A 81 1.53 -7.15 -2.95
C ILE A 81 0.50 -8.17 -2.47
N GLY A 82 0.89 -9.38 -2.09
CA GLY A 82 -0.01 -10.37 -1.52
C GLY A 82 -0.75 -9.88 -0.29
N LYS A 83 -0.06 -9.14 0.60
CA LYS A 83 -0.69 -8.47 1.76
C LYS A 83 -1.66 -7.35 1.39
N VAL A 84 -1.61 -6.80 0.18
CA VAL A 84 -2.60 -5.85 -0.34
C VAL A 84 -3.78 -6.60 -0.97
N LEU A 85 -3.48 -7.54 -1.87
CA LEU A 85 -4.47 -8.36 -2.59
C LEU A 85 -5.38 -9.11 -1.63
N ALA A 86 -4.82 -9.71 -0.57
CA ALA A 86 -5.57 -10.50 0.40
C ALA A 86 -6.73 -9.74 1.08
N TYR A 87 -6.73 -8.40 1.07
CA TYR A 87 -7.79 -7.58 1.68
C TYR A 87 -8.78 -7.01 0.68
N ILE A 88 -8.52 -7.13 -0.62
CA ILE A 88 -9.37 -6.58 -1.68
C ILE A 88 -10.21 -7.72 -2.23
N ASP A 89 -11.52 -7.54 -2.19
CA ASP A 89 -12.48 -8.28 -3.00
C ASP A 89 -12.72 -7.45 -4.26
N ILE A 90 -12.36 -7.99 -5.42
CA ILE A 90 -12.45 -7.24 -6.67
C ILE A 90 -13.87 -7.18 -7.21
N GLU A 91 -14.73 -8.14 -6.86
CA GLU A 91 -16.14 -8.19 -7.26
C GLU A 91 -16.93 -7.11 -6.53
N GLU A 92 -16.70 -6.94 -5.22
CA GLU A 92 -17.28 -5.86 -4.40
C GLU A 92 -16.76 -4.46 -4.79
N ALA A 93 -15.54 -4.37 -5.33
CA ALA A 93 -14.95 -3.13 -5.81
C ALA A 93 -15.46 -2.75 -7.21
N ASP A 94 -16.76 -2.47 -7.32
CA ASP A 94 -17.47 -2.08 -8.54
C ASP A 94 -16.85 -0.87 -9.29
N THR A 95 -16.28 0.08 -8.54
CA THR A 95 -15.69 1.31 -9.04
C THR A 95 -14.32 1.54 -8.39
N ILE A 96 -13.43 2.24 -9.10
CA ILE A 96 -12.14 2.63 -8.50
C ILE A 96 -12.31 3.54 -7.27
N SER A 97 -13.38 4.34 -7.23
CA SER A 97 -13.68 5.23 -6.10
C SER A 97 -14.06 4.44 -4.85
N SER A 98 -14.82 3.35 -4.98
CA SER A 98 -15.15 2.47 -3.86
C SER A 98 -13.90 1.76 -3.32
N LEU A 99 -13.02 1.26 -4.21
CA LEU A 99 -11.72 0.70 -3.81
C LEU A 99 -10.86 1.74 -3.08
N TRP A 100 -10.73 2.96 -3.63
CA TRP A 100 -9.95 4.01 -2.96
C TRP A 100 -10.51 4.36 -1.59
N LYS A 101 -11.84 4.45 -1.44
CA LYS A 101 -12.49 4.70 -0.15
C LYS A 101 -12.14 3.59 0.83
N TYR A 102 -12.34 2.33 0.44
CA TYR A 102 -12.05 1.16 1.26
C TYR A 102 -10.56 1.05 1.65
N ALA A 103 -9.64 1.35 0.73
CA ALA A 103 -8.20 1.37 0.99
C ALA A 103 -7.71 2.61 1.78
N GLY A 104 -8.59 3.56 2.10
CA GLY A 104 -8.27 4.76 2.88
C GLY A 104 -7.61 5.89 2.09
N TYR A 105 -7.82 5.90 0.77
CA TYR A 105 -7.44 6.91 -0.23
C TYR A 105 -8.67 7.65 -0.80
N GLY A 106 -9.83 7.51 -0.17
CA GLY A 106 -11.06 8.24 -0.46
C GLY A 106 -10.97 9.73 -0.10
N VAL A 107 -11.87 10.51 -0.69
CA VAL A 107 -12.06 11.95 -0.44
C VAL A 107 -13.53 12.17 -0.11
N THR A 108 -13.81 12.77 1.04
CA THR A 108 -15.15 13.17 1.47
C THR A 108 -15.16 14.68 1.67
N ASN A 109 -16.10 15.39 1.04
CA ASN A 109 -16.21 16.86 1.10
C ASN A 109 -14.91 17.61 0.76
N GLY A 110 -14.22 17.16 -0.29
CA GLY A 110 -12.96 17.75 -0.75
C GLY A 110 -11.74 17.49 0.14
N LYS A 111 -11.91 16.79 1.27
CA LYS A 111 -10.82 16.44 2.20
C LYS A 111 -10.58 14.94 2.19
N GLY A 112 -9.30 14.54 2.33
CA GLY A 112 -8.96 13.13 2.44
C GLY A 112 -9.54 12.52 3.72
N ASP A 113 -10.06 11.30 3.63
CA ASP A 113 -10.70 10.63 4.76
C ASP A 113 -9.77 10.48 5.98
N ARG A 114 -10.28 10.84 7.15
CA ARG A 114 -9.56 10.79 8.43
C ARG A 114 -10.41 10.09 9.50
N PRO A 115 -9.77 9.33 10.41
CA PRO A 115 -10.46 8.84 11.59
C PRO A 115 -11.08 9.99 12.39
N VAL A 116 -12.36 9.85 12.76
CA VAL A 116 -13.06 10.78 13.65
C VAL A 116 -13.27 10.05 14.98
N PRO A 117 -12.84 10.61 16.13
CA PRO A 117 -13.07 10.00 17.43
C PRO A 117 -14.55 9.65 17.64
N GLY A 118 -14.82 8.45 18.16
CA GLY A 118 -16.18 7.96 18.43
C GLY A 118 -16.97 7.50 17.19
N LYS A 119 -16.44 7.64 15.96
CA LYS A 119 -17.10 7.15 14.73
C LYS A 119 -16.41 5.91 14.19
N LYS A 120 -17.21 5.03 13.56
CA LYS A 120 -16.68 3.88 12.81
C LYS A 120 -15.76 4.37 11.69
N LEU A 121 -14.62 3.71 11.53
CA LEU A 121 -13.69 4.02 10.45
C LEU A 121 -14.36 3.82 9.09
N CYS A 122 -14.15 4.77 8.18
CA CYS A 122 -14.68 4.71 6.81
C CYS A 122 -13.82 3.89 5.84
N PHE A 123 -12.72 3.30 6.32
CA PHE A 123 -11.78 2.52 5.51
C PHE A 123 -11.15 1.37 6.30
N ASN A 124 -10.59 0.39 5.60
CA ASN A 124 -9.84 -0.71 6.19
C ASN A 124 -8.43 -0.24 6.60
N ARG A 125 -8.19 -0.15 7.92
CA ARG A 125 -6.90 0.31 8.47
C ARG A 125 -5.73 -0.59 8.07
N LYS A 126 -5.94 -1.91 7.98
CA LYS A 126 -4.89 -2.87 7.60
C LYS A 126 -4.50 -2.72 6.15
N LEU A 127 -5.47 -2.67 5.25
CA LEU A 127 -5.23 -2.42 3.82
C LEU A 127 -4.46 -1.10 3.63
N LYS A 128 -4.87 -0.02 4.30
CA LYS A 128 -4.16 1.27 4.27
C LYS A 128 -2.69 1.14 4.69
N THR A 129 -2.40 0.38 5.75
CA THR A 129 -1.02 0.10 6.18
C THR A 129 -0.24 -0.69 5.13
N MET A 130 -0.85 -1.70 4.50
CA MET A 130 -0.16 -2.49 3.46
C MET A 130 0.10 -1.67 2.21
N CYS A 131 -0.85 -0.84 1.77
CA CYS A 131 -0.65 0.12 0.69
C CYS A 131 0.48 1.12 1.01
N TYR A 132 0.61 1.58 2.26
CA TYR A 132 1.72 2.45 2.66
C TYR A 132 3.08 1.75 2.58
N ARG A 133 3.16 0.48 3.02
CA ARG A 133 4.38 -0.33 2.92
C ARG A 133 4.76 -0.57 1.45
N LEU A 134 3.80 -0.91 0.62
CA LEU A 134 3.98 -1.07 -0.82
C LEU A 134 4.46 0.22 -1.48
N GLY A 135 3.82 1.36 -1.20
CA GLY A 135 4.24 2.67 -1.71
C GLY A 135 5.65 3.07 -1.28
N THR A 136 6.06 2.70 -0.06
CA THR A 136 7.44 2.89 0.38
C THR A 136 8.42 2.05 -0.42
N SER A 137 8.05 0.81 -0.76
CA SER A 137 8.84 -0.07 -1.62
C SER A 137 8.99 0.50 -3.03
N LEU A 138 7.89 0.97 -3.64
CA LEU A 138 7.90 1.62 -4.97
C LEU A 138 8.86 2.82 -5.01
N ILE A 139 8.83 3.68 -3.98
CA ILE A 139 9.72 4.85 -3.89
C ILE A 139 11.18 4.45 -3.76
N ARG A 140 11.49 3.44 -2.94
CA ARG A 140 12.86 2.95 -2.75
C ARG A 140 13.42 2.32 -4.02
N ALA A 141 12.56 1.64 -4.78
CA ALA A 141 12.96 0.94 -5.99
C ALA A 141 13.27 1.87 -7.18
N LYS A 142 12.84 3.14 -7.12
CA LYS A 142 13.10 4.16 -8.15
C LYS A 142 12.73 3.67 -9.56
N GLY A 143 11.45 3.38 -9.74
CA GLY A 143 10.85 2.96 -10.99
C GLY A 143 9.86 3.97 -11.60
N ALA A 144 9.04 3.56 -12.56
CA ALA A 144 8.05 4.42 -13.23
C ALA A 144 7.07 5.10 -12.23
N TYR A 145 6.65 4.38 -11.19
CA TYR A 145 5.83 4.96 -10.10
C TYR A 145 6.58 5.99 -9.26
N TYR A 146 7.89 5.81 -9.08
CA TYR A 146 8.73 6.81 -8.41
C TYR A 146 8.81 8.09 -9.25
N ASP A 147 8.96 7.98 -10.57
CA ASP A 147 9.00 9.14 -11.46
C ASP A 147 7.68 9.92 -11.43
N TYR A 148 6.55 9.20 -11.45
CA TYR A 148 5.24 9.81 -11.23
C TYR A 148 5.14 10.52 -9.87
N TYR A 149 5.62 9.88 -8.80
CA TYR A 149 5.70 10.49 -7.47
C TYR A 149 6.53 11.77 -7.46
N VAL A 150 7.71 11.78 -8.09
CA VAL A 150 8.58 12.98 -8.18
C VAL A 150 7.88 14.09 -8.96
N LYS A 151 7.24 13.78 -10.09
CA LYS A 151 6.48 14.74 -10.89
C LYS A 151 5.34 15.37 -10.09
N GLU A 152 4.56 14.56 -9.38
CA GLU A 152 3.46 15.04 -8.55
C GLU A 152 3.96 15.84 -7.35
N LYS A 153 5.09 15.46 -6.74
CA LYS A 153 5.71 16.22 -5.66
C LYS A 153 6.07 17.64 -6.10
N LYS A 154 6.79 17.78 -7.23
CA LYS A 154 7.14 19.08 -7.82
C LYS A 154 5.90 19.91 -8.16
N ARG A 155 4.84 19.27 -8.67
CA ARG A 155 3.57 19.95 -8.96
C ARG A 155 2.91 20.50 -7.70
N ILE A 156 2.95 19.76 -6.60
CA ILE A 156 2.40 20.18 -5.32
C ILE A 156 3.24 21.31 -4.72
N GLU A 157 4.57 21.23 -4.80
CA GLU A 157 5.49 22.29 -4.37
C GLU A 157 5.18 23.60 -5.10
N ARG A 158 5.11 23.56 -6.44
CA ARG A 158 4.74 24.75 -7.23
C ARG A 158 3.37 25.31 -6.86
N LYS A 159 2.37 24.45 -6.66
CA LYS A 159 1.02 24.89 -6.23
C LYS A 159 0.99 25.49 -4.83
N ALA A 160 1.92 25.10 -3.95
CA ALA A 160 2.06 25.71 -2.64
C ALA A 160 2.68 27.10 -2.77
N GLU A 161 3.72 27.24 -3.60
CA GLU A 161 4.36 28.52 -3.91
C GLU A 161 3.39 29.50 -4.58
N GLU A 162 2.61 29.06 -5.57
CA GLU A 162 1.53 29.84 -6.23
C GLU A 162 0.48 30.36 -5.23
N LYS A 163 0.28 29.64 -4.11
CA LYS A 163 -0.64 30.03 -3.03
C LYS A 163 0.05 30.87 -1.93
N GLY A 164 1.32 31.22 -2.11
CA GLY A 164 2.10 31.97 -1.13
C GLY A 164 2.47 31.16 0.12
N LEU A 165 2.38 29.82 0.09
CA LEU A 165 2.70 28.98 1.24
C LEU A 165 4.21 28.76 1.35
N LYS A 166 4.78 29.01 2.54
CA LYS A 166 6.19 28.73 2.81
C LYS A 166 6.41 27.24 3.11
N ILE A 167 7.33 26.60 2.39
CA ILE A 167 7.68 25.20 2.60
C ILE A 167 8.64 25.06 3.79
N VAL A 168 8.24 24.33 4.84
CA VAL A 168 9.00 24.14 6.09
C VAL A 168 9.36 22.67 6.33
N SER A 169 10.38 22.39 7.14
CA SER A 169 10.76 21.03 7.54
C SER A 169 10.04 20.52 8.80
N GLY A 170 9.38 21.41 9.54
CA GLY A 170 8.76 21.12 10.83
C GLY A 170 7.23 21.21 10.85
N LYS A 171 6.69 21.54 12.03
CA LYS A 171 5.25 21.67 12.26
C LYS A 171 4.67 22.80 11.39
N GLU A 172 3.51 22.53 10.80
CA GLU A 172 2.77 23.50 9.99
C GLU A 172 2.12 24.55 10.89
N THR A 173 2.36 25.82 10.57
CA THR A 173 1.63 27.00 11.06
C THR A 173 0.85 27.65 9.92
N GLU A 174 0.06 28.66 10.23
CA GLU A 174 -0.63 29.47 9.23
C GLU A 174 0.34 29.97 8.14
N GLY A 175 -0.07 29.88 6.87
CA GLY A 175 0.76 30.26 5.73
C GLY A 175 1.91 29.31 5.40
N THR A 176 2.02 28.14 6.02
CA THR A 176 3.11 27.18 5.78
C THR A 176 2.61 25.79 5.38
N ILE A 177 3.47 25.04 4.72
CA ILE A 177 3.26 23.63 4.43
C ILE A 177 4.53 22.83 4.67
N SER A 178 4.42 21.68 5.31
CA SER A 178 5.59 20.87 5.64
C SER A 178 6.02 20.01 4.45
N ARG A 179 7.33 19.81 4.30
CA ARG A 179 7.91 18.86 3.33
C ARG A 179 7.34 17.45 3.50
N GLY A 180 7.06 17.05 4.74
CA GLY A 180 6.42 15.77 5.07
C GLY A 180 4.99 15.67 4.55
N HIS A 181 4.18 16.73 4.67
CA HIS A 181 2.83 16.76 4.12
C HIS A 181 2.83 16.74 2.59
N ILE A 182 3.74 17.48 1.95
CA ILE A 182 3.95 17.40 0.50
C ILE A 182 4.30 15.97 0.06
N ASP A 183 5.24 15.34 0.75
CA ASP A 183 5.63 13.94 0.49
C ASP A 183 4.43 12.98 0.63
N MET A 184 3.64 13.12 1.70
CA MET A 184 2.44 12.29 1.91
C MET A 184 1.36 12.54 0.84
N MET A 185 1.18 13.78 0.38
CA MET A 185 0.25 14.09 -0.71
C MET A 185 0.71 13.47 -2.04
N ALA A 186 2.00 13.56 -2.37
CA ALA A 186 2.57 12.95 -3.56
C ALA A 186 2.47 11.41 -3.51
N ARG A 187 2.84 10.80 -2.39
CA ARG A 187 2.66 9.36 -2.14
C ARG A 187 1.21 8.92 -2.30
N ARG A 188 0.28 9.72 -1.77
CA ARG A 188 -1.15 9.45 -1.89
C ARG A 188 -1.58 9.42 -3.36
N LYS A 189 -1.10 10.35 -4.18
CA LYS A 189 -1.40 10.36 -5.63
C LYS A 189 -0.80 9.16 -6.35
N MET A 190 0.46 8.82 -6.08
CA MET A 190 1.12 7.63 -6.63
C MET A 190 0.37 6.34 -6.27
N MET A 191 -0.02 6.17 -5.00
CA MET A 191 -0.78 4.98 -4.59
C MET A 191 -2.18 4.93 -5.17
N LYS A 192 -2.85 6.07 -5.36
CA LYS A 192 -4.13 6.11 -6.07
C LYS A 192 -3.98 5.64 -7.52
N LEU A 193 -2.92 6.05 -8.20
CA LEU A 193 -2.60 5.59 -9.54
C LEU A 193 -2.33 4.08 -9.57
N PHE A 194 -1.48 3.59 -8.66
CA PHE A 194 -1.19 2.16 -8.54
C PHE A 194 -2.45 1.32 -8.33
N LEU A 195 -3.30 1.70 -7.38
CA LEU A 195 -4.57 1.01 -7.11
C LEU A 195 -5.53 1.06 -8.30
N ALA A 196 -5.50 2.13 -9.09
CA ALA A 196 -6.31 2.22 -10.30
C ALA A 196 -5.83 1.26 -11.39
N HIS A 197 -4.53 1.17 -11.61
CA HIS A 197 -3.96 0.20 -12.55
C HIS A 197 -4.22 -1.24 -12.08
N LEU A 198 -4.03 -1.52 -10.79
CA LEU A 198 -4.34 -2.83 -10.22
C LEU A 198 -5.82 -3.20 -10.43
N TRP A 199 -6.73 -2.28 -10.12
CA TRP A 199 -8.17 -2.50 -10.30
C TRP A 199 -8.53 -2.75 -11.77
N LEU A 200 -7.95 -1.98 -12.69
CA LEU A 200 -8.22 -2.11 -14.11
C LEU A 200 -7.75 -3.48 -14.63
N VAL A 201 -6.47 -3.78 -14.45
CA VAL A 201 -5.87 -5.04 -14.94
C VAL A 201 -6.53 -6.25 -14.28
N TRP A 202 -6.84 -6.19 -12.98
CA TRP A 202 -7.48 -7.29 -12.29
C TRP A 202 -8.90 -7.53 -12.82
N ARG A 203 -9.73 -6.48 -12.94
CA ARG A 203 -11.10 -6.65 -13.47
C ARG A 203 -11.11 -7.11 -14.92
N GLU A 204 -10.22 -6.59 -15.76
CA GLU A 204 -10.04 -7.07 -17.13
C GLU A 204 -9.69 -8.56 -17.16
N ALA A 205 -8.73 -8.99 -16.34
CA ALA A 205 -8.28 -10.37 -16.28
C ALA A 205 -9.37 -11.36 -15.80
N VAL A 206 -10.34 -10.91 -15.01
CA VAL A 206 -11.48 -11.73 -14.56
C VAL A 206 -12.78 -11.46 -15.32
N GLY A 207 -12.76 -10.64 -16.38
CA GLY A 207 -13.92 -10.35 -17.22
C GLY A 207 -15.03 -9.52 -16.54
N LEU A 208 -14.72 -8.79 -15.47
CA LEU A 208 -15.68 -7.96 -14.74
C LEU A 208 -15.91 -6.61 -15.44
N PRO A 209 -17.11 -6.02 -15.34
CA PRO A 209 -17.41 -4.75 -16.00
C PRO A 209 -16.58 -3.61 -15.43
N ILE A 210 -16.12 -2.72 -16.32
CA ILE A 210 -15.30 -1.56 -15.99
C ILE A 210 -16.20 -0.33 -16.06
N THR A 211 -16.65 0.16 -14.91
CA THR A 211 -17.56 1.31 -14.85
C THR A 211 -16.90 2.58 -15.37
N LYS A 212 -17.59 3.28 -16.28
CA LYS A 212 -17.23 4.62 -16.76
C LYS A 212 -17.80 5.64 -15.77
N PRO A 213 -16.95 6.20 -14.91
CA PRO A 213 -16.48 7.57 -15.12
C PRO A 213 -14.96 7.65 -15.38
N TYR A 214 -14.26 6.52 -15.32
CA TYR A 214 -12.80 6.48 -15.43
C TYR A 214 -12.30 6.86 -16.83
N ALA A 215 -12.97 6.41 -17.90
CA ALA A 215 -12.63 6.78 -19.29
C ALA A 215 -12.71 8.30 -19.56
N HIS A 216 -13.56 9.06 -18.86
CA HIS A 216 -13.71 10.51 -19.04
C HIS A 216 -12.92 11.34 -18.02
N GLN A 217 -12.73 10.88 -16.78
CA GLN A 217 -11.81 11.54 -15.84
C GLN A 217 -10.35 11.46 -16.29
N MET A 218 -10.00 10.48 -17.12
CA MET A 218 -8.71 10.38 -17.80
C MET A 218 -8.55 11.38 -18.97
N LEU A 219 -9.63 12.00 -19.45
CA LEU A 219 -9.65 12.98 -20.55
C LEU A 219 -9.73 14.45 -20.07
N GLY A 220 -10.27 14.71 -18.87
CA GLY A 220 -10.58 16.09 -18.42
C GLY A 220 -9.57 16.75 -17.46
N HIS A 221 -8.82 15.98 -16.67
CA HIS A 221 -7.86 16.56 -15.71
C HIS A 221 -6.58 15.71 -15.59
N ASN A 222 -5.68 15.90 -16.55
CA ASN A 222 -4.30 15.35 -16.62
C ASN A 222 -4.19 13.82 -16.73
N GLY A 223 -4.39 13.34 -17.96
CA GLY A 223 -3.62 12.24 -18.56
C GLY A 223 -3.96 10.83 -18.08
N TYR A 224 -4.63 10.07 -18.94
CA TYR A 224 -4.58 8.61 -18.91
C TYR A 224 -3.12 8.14 -18.82
N VAL A 225 -2.81 7.34 -17.79
CA VAL A 225 -1.55 6.61 -17.72
C VAL A 225 -1.92 5.15 -17.91
N ASP A 226 -1.34 4.55 -18.95
CA ASP A 226 -1.52 3.14 -19.23
C ASP A 226 -0.79 2.30 -18.16
N PRO A 227 -1.44 1.32 -17.51
CA PRO A 227 -0.79 0.38 -16.60
C PRO A 227 0.49 -0.25 -17.17
N TRP A 228 0.50 -0.55 -18.47
CA TRP A 228 1.61 -1.22 -19.15
C TRP A 228 2.76 -0.28 -19.51
N LYS A 229 2.56 1.05 -19.40
CA LYS A 229 3.66 2.03 -19.45
C LYS A 229 4.35 2.21 -18.09
N MET A 230 3.82 1.57 -17.04
CA MET A 230 4.34 1.65 -15.66
C MET A 230 5.03 0.35 -15.23
N VAL A 231 5.33 -0.54 -16.17
CA VAL A 231 6.15 -1.74 -15.96
C VAL A 231 7.58 -1.45 -16.40
N ASP A 232 8.54 -1.82 -15.57
CA ASP A 232 9.93 -1.34 -15.65
C ASP A 232 10.93 -2.36 -15.06
N ARG A 233 10.55 -3.64 -15.12
CA ARG A 233 11.43 -4.79 -14.90
C ARG A 233 11.73 -5.51 -16.19
#